data_AF-A0A453T9J3-F1
#
_entry.id   AF-A0A453T9J3-F1
#
_cell.length_a   1.000
_cell.length_b   1.000
_cell.length_c   1.000
_cell.angle_alpha   90.00
_cell.angle_beta   90.00
_cell.angle_gamma   90.00
#
_symmetry.space_group_name_H-M   'P 1'
#
loop_
_entity.id
_entity.type
_entity.pdbx_description
1 polymer ?
#
loop_
_entity_poly.entity_id
_entity_poly.type
_entity_poly.pdbx_seq_one_letter_code
_entity_poly.pdbx_strand_id
1 'polypeptide(L)'
;MSGISAGKRLSEAGITDLVILEATDRIGGRIHKTKFAGVNVEMGANWVEGVNGDEMNPIWTMANGTGGLNLRTFRSDFDHLASNTYKQD
;
A
#
# COMPACT_ATOMS: atom_id res chain seq x y z
N MET A 1 4.53 -3.83 -8.15
CA MET A 1 3.10 -4.02 -7.88
C MET A 1 2.27 -4.29 -9.14
N SER A 2 2.36 -3.47 -10.18
CA SER A 2 1.64 -3.69 -11.45
C SER A 2 1.83 -5.09 -12.06
N GLY A 3 3.05 -5.63 -12.13
CA GLY A 3 3.32 -6.95 -12.71
C GLY A 3 2.58 -8.11 -12.03
N ILE A 4 2.58 -8.15 -10.69
CA ILE A 4 1.83 -9.17 -9.93
C ILE A 4 0.32 -9.00 -10.14
N SER A 5 -0.18 -7.76 -10.17
CA SER A 5 -1.61 -7.50 -10.42
C SER A 5 -2.03 -7.95 -11.83
N ALA A 6 -1.21 -7.71 -12.85
CA ALA A 6 -1.44 -8.20 -14.20
C ALA A 6 -1.43 -9.74 -14.24
N GLY A 7 -0.43 -10.39 -13.63
CA GLY A 7 -0.36 -11.85 -13.52
C GLY A 7 -1.59 -12.45 -12.85
N LYS A 8 -2.03 -11.85 -11.72
CA LYS A 8 -3.28 -12.25 -11.05
C LYS A 8 -4.48 -12.14 -12.00
N ARG A 9 -4.64 -11.02 -12.71
CA ARG A 9 -5.79 -10.79 -13.59
C ARG A 9 -5.82 -11.76 -14.78
N LEU A 10 -4.66 -12.11 -15.33
CA LEU A 10 -4.51 -13.12 -16.38
C LEU A 10 -4.89 -14.51 -15.85
N SER A 11 -4.36 -14.89 -14.68
CA SER A 11 -4.70 -16.17 -14.03
C SER A 11 -6.19 -16.29 -13.75
N GLU A 12 -6.85 -15.23 -13.26
CA GLU A 12 -8.30 -15.20 -13.04
C GLU A 12 -9.11 -15.30 -14.34
N ALA A 13 -8.53 -14.91 -15.48
CA ALA A 13 -9.12 -15.10 -16.80
C ALA A 13 -8.90 -16.52 -17.37
N GLY A 14 -8.27 -17.42 -16.62
CA GLY A 14 -7.92 -18.77 -17.08
C GLY A 14 -6.63 -18.86 -17.89
N ILE A 15 -5.92 -17.75 -18.08
CA ILE A 15 -4.59 -17.75 -18.72
C ILE A 15 -3.58 -18.03 -17.61
N THR A 16 -3.18 -19.29 -17.47
CA THR A 16 -2.30 -19.75 -16.37
C THR A 16 -0.90 -20.14 -16.82
N ASP A 17 -0.67 -20.29 -18.13
CA ASP A 17 0.66 -20.48 -18.70
C ASP A 17 1.39 -19.14 -18.79
N LEU A 18 2.00 -18.74 -17.66
CA LEU A 18 2.68 -17.47 -17.51
C LEU A 18 3.94 -17.62 -16.64
N VAL A 19 4.96 -16.85 -16.98
CA VAL A 19 6.20 -16.73 -16.21
C VAL A 19 6.40 -15.27 -15.79
N ILE A 20 6.67 -15.06 -14.50
CA ILE A 20 7.01 -13.74 -13.95
C ILE A 20 8.52 -13.74 -13.68
N LEU A 21 9.26 -12.94 -14.43
CA LEU A 21 10.69 -12.74 -14.23
C LEU A 21 10.92 -11.47 -13.41
N GLU A 22 11.42 -11.64 -12.19
CA GLU A 22 11.79 -10.56 -11.27
C GLU A 22 13.32 -10.47 -11.21
N ALA A 23 13.86 -9.25 -11.34
CA ALA A 23 15.30 -9.03 -11.43
C ALA A 23 15.99 -9.16 -10.06
N THR A 24 15.25 -8.88 -8.98
CA THR A 24 15.74 -8.97 -7.61
C THR A 24 15.39 -10.30 -6.96
N ASP A 25 15.86 -10.53 -5.74
CA ASP A 25 15.58 -11.73 -4.95
C ASP A 25 14.21 -11.69 -4.24
N ARG A 26 13.40 -10.66 -4.49
CA ARG A 26 12.11 -10.46 -3.83
C ARG A 26 11.07 -9.82 -4.75
N ILE A 27 9.81 -10.15 -4.51
CA ILE A 27 8.69 -9.43 -5.11
C ILE A 27 8.50 -8.04 -4.49
N GLY A 28 7.58 -7.25 -5.05
CA GLY A 28 7.11 -5.97 -4.51
C GLY A 28 7.70 -4.74 -5.20
N GLY A 29 8.95 -4.81 -5.67
CA GLY A 29 9.63 -3.70 -6.34
C GLY A 29 9.77 -2.49 -5.41
N ARG A 30 9.14 -1.35 -5.76
CA ARG A 30 9.14 -0.09 -4.98
C ARG A 30 8.25 -0.08 -3.73
N ILE A 31 7.62 -1.20 -3.37
CA ILE A 31 6.97 -1.41 -2.07
C ILE A 31 7.90 -2.35 -1.31
N HIS A 32 8.66 -1.81 -0.34
CA HIS A 32 9.79 -2.53 0.24
C HIS A 32 10.17 -1.99 1.62
N LYS A 33 10.07 -2.87 2.61
CA LYS A 33 10.59 -2.61 3.96
C LYS A 33 12.03 -3.04 4.14
N THR A 34 12.72 -2.38 5.07
CA THR A 34 14.01 -2.78 5.62
C THR A 34 14.01 -2.68 7.14
N LYS A 35 15.00 -3.28 7.79
CA LYS A 35 15.25 -3.05 9.22
C LYS A 35 16.16 -1.85 9.39
N PHE A 36 15.73 -0.88 10.20
CA PHE A 36 16.50 0.28 10.58
C PHE A 36 16.27 0.59 12.06
N ALA A 37 17.35 0.80 12.84
CA ALA A 37 17.29 1.10 14.27
C ALA A 37 16.39 0.14 15.09
N GLY A 38 16.39 -1.15 14.76
CA GLY A 38 15.61 -2.18 15.47
C GLY A 38 14.13 -2.27 15.09
N VAL A 39 13.65 -1.45 14.16
CA VAL A 39 12.27 -1.49 13.64
C VAL A 39 12.24 -1.72 12.14
N ASN A 40 11.09 -2.14 11.61
CA ASN A 40 10.88 -2.17 10.16
C ASN A 40 10.42 -0.79 9.68
N VAL A 41 11.03 -0.30 8.61
CA VAL A 41 10.65 0.95 7.93
C VAL A 41 10.49 0.68 6.44
N GLU A 42 9.59 1.41 5.77
CA GLU A 42 9.46 1.33 4.31
C GLU A 42 10.53 2.19 3.63
N MET A 43 11.33 1.60 2.75
CA MET A 43 12.26 2.32 1.85
C MET A 43 11.58 2.83 0.58
N GLY A 44 10.32 2.45 0.37
CA GLY A 44 9.53 2.78 -0.81
C GLY A 44 8.19 3.38 -0.44
N ALA A 45 7.11 2.92 -1.07
CA ALA A 45 5.76 3.40 -0.77
C ALA A 45 5.42 3.19 0.72
N ASN A 46 5.00 4.28 1.39
CA ASN A 46 4.74 4.29 2.83
C ASN A 46 3.35 4.83 3.20
N TRP A 47 2.60 5.34 2.22
CA TRP A 47 1.23 5.83 2.39
C TRP A 47 0.25 5.14 1.45
N VAL A 48 -1.00 5.06 1.91
CA VAL A 48 -2.16 4.93 1.02
C VAL A 48 -2.76 6.31 0.91
N GLU A 49 -2.49 6.98 -0.21
CA GLU A 49 -2.98 8.34 -0.47
C GLU A 49 -4.37 8.30 -1.14
N GLY A 50 -5.16 9.36 -0.97
CA GLY A 50 -6.52 9.43 -1.53
C GLY A 50 -7.49 8.48 -0.83
N VAL A 51 -7.63 8.63 0.49
CA VAL A 51 -8.61 7.90 1.32
C VAL A 51 -9.69 8.87 1.81
N ASN A 52 -10.89 8.36 2.11
CA ASN A 52 -12.07 9.14 2.52
C ASN A 52 -12.57 10.14 1.45
N GLY A 53 -12.29 9.89 0.17
CA GLY A 53 -12.93 10.59 -0.94
C GLY A 53 -14.25 9.94 -1.36
N ASP A 54 -14.89 10.50 -2.39
CA ASP A 54 -16.15 9.98 -2.94
C ASP A 54 -16.01 8.58 -3.55
N GLU A 55 -14.82 8.28 -4.08
CA GLU A 55 -14.48 6.96 -4.62
C GLU A 55 -13.61 6.16 -3.65
N MET A 56 -13.88 4.86 -3.55
CA MET A 56 -13.10 3.96 -2.71
C MET A 56 -11.77 3.62 -3.38
N ASN A 57 -10.65 3.98 -2.74
CA ASN A 57 -9.34 3.55 -3.16
C ASN A 57 -9.19 2.02 -2.97
N PRO A 58 -8.91 1.23 -4.02
CA PRO A 58 -8.80 -0.23 -3.92
C PRO A 58 -7.66 -0.69 -3.00
N ILE A 59 -6.59 0.11 -2.86
CA ILE A 59 -5.50 -0.18 -1.92
C ILE A 59 -5.99 -0.04 -0.47
N TRP A 60 -6.89 0.91 -0.20
CA TRP A 60 -7.46 1.10 1.14
C TRP A 60 -8.31 -0.09 1.56
N THR A 61 -9.11 -0.64 0.65
CA THR A 61 -9.87 -1.87 0.90
C THR A 61 -8.94 -3.04 1.25
N MET A 62 -7.80 -3.18 0.59
CA MET A 62 -6.82 -4.21 0.93
C MET A 62 -6.10 -3.96 2.26
N ALA A 63 -5.80 -2.70 2.59
CA ALA A 63 -5.07 -2.35 3.80
C ALA A 63 -5.95 -2.45 5.06
N ASN A 64 -7.19 -1.96 5.00
CA ASN A 64 -8.04 -1.74 6.17
C ASN A 64 -9.52 -2.17 5.97
N GLY A 65 -9.87 -2.78 4.84
CA GLY A 65 -11.23 -3.26 4.55
C GLY A 65 -11.51 -4.65 5.10
N THR A 66 -12.80 -5.00 5.21
CA THR A 66 -13.26 -6.34 5.58
C THR A 66 -12.73 -7.40 4.61
N GLY A 67 -11.95 -8.36 5.12
CA GLY A 67 -11.26 -9.37 4.30
C GLY A 67 -9.88 -8.94 3.77
N GLY A 68 -9.44 -7.73 4.09
CA GLY A 68 -8.09 -7.23 3.84
C GLY A 68 -7.10 -7.61 4.95
N LEU A 69 -5.96 -6.91 4.96
CA LEU A 69 -4.84 -7.16 5.87
C LEU A 69 -5.03 -6.58 7.28
N ASN A 70 -6.06 -5.75 7.50
CA ASN A 70 -6.35 -5.07 8.77
C ASN A 70 -5.10 -4.43 9.39
N LEU A 71 -4.35 -3.69 8.57
CA LEU A 71 -3.12 -3.05 8.98
C LEU A 71 -3.41 -1.94 10.00
N ARG A 72 -2.49 -1.75 10.94
CA ARG A 72 -2.52 -0.58 11.81
C ARG A 72 -2.23 0.66 10.97
N THR A 73 -3.20 1.55 10.86
CA THR A 73 -3.09 2.80 10.08
C THR A 73 -3.08 4.01 11.00
N PHE A 74 -2.43 5.08 10.54
CA PHE A 74 -2.41 6.38 11.22
C PHE A 74 -2.64 7.48 10.19
N ARG A 75 -3.63 8.34 10.44
CA ARG A 75 -3.87 9.51 9.59
C ARG A 75 -2.69 10.47 9.74
N SER A 76 -2.05 10.77 8.63
CA SER A 76 -0.83 11.58 8.54
C SER A 76 -0.89 12.51 7.33
N ASP A 77 -2.03 13.19 7.21
CA ASP A 77 -2.26 14.27 6.27
C ASP A 77 -1.81 15.58 6.90
N PHE A 78 -0.80 16.20 6.28
CA PHE A 78 -0.14 17.41 6.78
C PHE A 78 -0.30 18.60 5.82
N ASP A 79 -1.19 18.50 4.82
CA ASP A 79 -1.38 19.59 3.85
C ASP A 79 -2.08 20.82 4.49
N HIS A 80 -2.62 20.67 5.71
CA HIS A 80 -3.15 21.73 6.54
C HIS A 80 -2.62 21.69 8.00
N LEU A 81 -1.31 21.85 8.20
CA LEU A 81 -0.71 21.93 9.55
C LEU A 81 -1.31 23.05 10.44
N ALA A 82 -1.77 24.16 9.85
CA ALA A 82 -2.31 25.30 10.58
C ALA A 82 -3.62 24.99 11.34
N SER A 83 -4.44 24.04 10.88
CA SER A 83 -5.69 23.67 11.55
C SER A 83 -5.48 22.67 12.70
N ASN A 84 -4.38 21.91 12.70
CA ASN A 84 -4.06 20.93 13.75
C ASN A 84 -3.20 21.50 14.89
N THR A 85 -2.76 22.76 14.79
CA THR A 85 -1.91 23.40 15.82
C THR A 85 -2.72 24.02 16.96
N TYR A 86 -4.01 24.27 16.77
CA TYR A 86 -4.90 24.83 17.81
C TYR A 86 -5.95 23.80 18.21
N LYS A 87 -5.58 22.87 19.11
CA LYS A 87 -6.58 22.36 20.04
C LYS A 87 -6.73 23.42 21.13
N GLN A 88 -7.75 24.27 21.01
CA GLN A 88 -8.25 25.02 22.17
C GLN A 88 -8.85 24.01 23.13
N ASP A 89 -8.42 24.08 24.39
CA ASP A 89 -9.03 23.38 25.53
C ASP A 89 -10.54 23.66 25.63
#